data_AF-A0A953CV70-F1
#
_entry.id   AF-A0A953CV70-F1
#
_cell.length_a   1.000
_cell.length_b   1.000
_cell.length_c   1.000
_cell.angle_alpha   90.00
_cell.angle_beta   90.00
_cell.angle_gamma   90.00
#
_symmetry.space_group_name_H-M   'P 1'
#
loop_
_entity.id
_entity.type
_entity.pdbx_description
1 polymer ?
#
loop_
_entity_poly.entity_id
_entity_poly.type
_entity_poly.pdbx_seq_one_letter_code
_entity_poly.pdbx_strand_id
1 'polypeptide(L)'
;MCAMLGGGGAAAEAAGDYGTALSRIYFAHQRLLALREACDQAFPPQAAANAKAYAVWQSRHKGLLDELEARLSLMIRGASRDEREYMRNVGKYEGSILEYRNGQRDEILAQPRDGMDQACADFRNYLTGSGSDFRKDYAEELRELRKRKLPK
;
A
#
# COMPACT_ATOMS: atom_id res chain seq x y z
N MET A 1 38.80 -34.25 0.83
CA MET A 1 38.11 -33.80 -0.41
C MET A 1 36.64 -33.62 -0.05
N CYS A 2 36.23 -32.38 0.26
CA CYS A 2 35.39 -31.47 -0.58
C CYS A 2 34.02 -32.07 -0.94
N ALA A 3 32.87 -31.44 -0.71
CA ALA A 3 32.60 -30.01 -0.73
C ALA A 3 31.43 -29.62 0.21
N MET A 4 31.54 -28.45 0.82
CA MET A 4 30.42 -27.72 1.41
C MET A 4 29.57 -27.11 0.27
N LEU A 5 28.29 -27.47 0.19
CA LEU A 5 27.30 -26.74 -0.60
C LEU A 5 26.64 -25.71 0.32
N GLY A 6 27.29 -24.56 0.46
CA GLY A 6 26.73 -23.37 1.06
C GLY A 6 26.32 -22.36 -0.01
N GLY A 7 25.16 -21.74 0.14
CA GLY A 7 24.83 -20.47 -0.52
C GLY A 7 23.68 -20.50 -1.51
N GLY A 8 22.45 -20.78 -1.03
CA GLY A 8 21.22 -20.56 -1.82
C GLY A 8 20.08 -19.84 -1.09
N GLY A 9 20.13 -19.70 0.25
CA GLY A 9 18.99 -19.21 1.05
C GLY A 9 18.78 -17.69 1.02
N ALA A 10 19.87 -16.91 0.99
CA ALA A 10 19.78 -15.46 1.21
C ALA A 10 19.02 -14.70 0.11
N ALA A 11 19.03 -15.17 -1.14
CA ALA A 11 18.31 -14.52 -2.24
C ALA A 11 16.80 -14.79 -2.22
N ALA A 12 16.39 -15.96 -1.73
CA ALA A 12 14.99 -16.34 -1.59
C ALA A 12 14.35 -15.73 -0.32
N GLU A 13 15.07 -15.73 0.81
CA GLU A 13 14.67 -15.01 2.04
C GLU A 13 14.55 -13.51 1.77
N ALA A 14 15.56 -12.89 1.15
CA ALA A 14 15.50 -11.46 0.81
C ALA A 14 14.38 -11.11 -0.19
N ALA A 15 13.92 -12.07 -1.01
CA ALA A 15 12.75 -11.87 -1.89
C ALA A 15 11.42 -11.98 -1.14
N GLY A 16 11.34 -12.87 -0.15
CA GLY A 16 10.21 -12.95 0.78
C GLY A 16 10.07 -11.71 1.65
N ASP A 17 11.19 -11.18 2.17
CA ASP A 17 11.21 -9.98 3.02
C ASP A 17 10.85 -8.73 2.22
N TYR A 18 11.38 -8.59 1.00
CA TYR A 18 11.06 -7.48 0.11
C TYR A 18 9.57 -7.46 -0.27
N GLY A 19 9.02 -8.60 -0.69
CA GLY A 19 7.61 -8.70 -1.06
C GLY A 19 6.69 -8.37 0.12
N THR A 20 6.98 -8.95 1.29
CA THR A 20 6.24 -8.68 2.54
C THR A 20 6.29 -7.20 2.92
N ALA A 21 7.47 -6.59 2.92
CA ALA A 21 7.66 -5.17 3.22
C ALA A 21 6.86 -4.29 2.24
N LEU A 22 6.93 -4.58 0.93
CA LEU A 22 6.22 -3.81 -0.09
C LEU A 22 4.71 -3.91 0.11
N SER A 23 4.20 -5.14 0.24
CA SER A 23 2.77 -5.40 0.44
C SER A 23 2.24 -4.71 1.68
N ARG A 24 3.00 -4.70 2.79
CA ARG A 24 2.55 -4.06 4.04
C ARG A 24 2.28 -2.56 3.88
N ILE A 25 3.23 -1.83 3.28
CA ILE A 25 3.07 -0.38 3.08
C ILE A 25 1.99 -0.11 2.01
N TYR A 26 2.00 -0.89 0.93
CA TYR A 26 1.05 -0.71 -0.17
C TYR A 26 -0.39 -0.96 0.29
N PHE A 27 -0.66 -2.03 1.05
CA PHE A 27 -1.99 -2.30 1.57
C PHE A 27 -2.40 -1.34 2.70
N ALA A 28 -1.46 -0.78 3.46
CA ALA A 28 -1.78 0.32 4.37
C ALA A 28 -2.32 1.55 3.63
N HIS A 29 -1.74 1.88 2.47
CA HIS A 29 -2.27 2.93 1.59
C HIS A 29 -3.66 2.58 1.05
N GLN A 30 -3.87 1.33 0.60
CA GLN A 30 -5.18 0.89 0.11
C GLN A 30 -6.26 0.91 1.21
N ARG A 31 -5.92 0.57 2.45
CA ARG A 31 -6.84 0.67 3.59
C ARG A 31 -7.23 2.12 3.88
N LEU A 32 -6.28 3.05 3.74
CA LEU A 32 -6.53 4.49 3.90
C LEU A 32 -7.50 5.00 2.82
N LEU A 33 -7.36 4.52 1.57
CA LEU A 33 -8.33 4.77 0.51
C LEU A 33 -9.71 4.15 0.80
N ALA A 34 -9.75 2.91 1.30
CA ALA A 34 -10.99 2.24 1.68
C ALA A 34 -11.76 3.01 2.76
N LEU A 35 -11.06 3.50 3.79
CA LEU A 35 -11.65 4.32 4.85
C LEU A 35 -12.20 5.64 4.30
N ARG A 36 -11.46 6.30 3.40
CA ARG A 36 -11.97 7.49 2.71
C ARG A 36 -13.25 7.18 1.95
N GLU A 37 -13.25 6.15 1.10
CA GLU A 37 -14.39 5.75 0.29
C GLU A 37 -15.61 5.42 1.16
N ALA A 38 -15.41 4.69 2.27
CA ALA A 38 -16.46 4.38 3.23
C ALA A 38 -17.02 5.65 3.90
N CYS A 39 -16.17 6.58 4.31
CA CYS A 39 -16.60 7.85 4.90
C CYS A 39 -17.35 8.75 3.91
N ASP A 40 -16.88 8.83 2.67
CA ASP A 40 -17.52 9.60 1.61
C ASP A 40 -18.92 9.03 1.28
N GLN A 41 -19.07 7.69 1.34
CA GLN A 41 -20.35 7.01 1.13
C GLN A 41 -21.31 7.15 2.33
N ALA A 42 -20.84 6.97 3.56
CA ALA A 42 -21.67 7.03 4.76
C ALA A 42 -22.08 8.46 5.12
N PHE A 43 -21.21 9.45 4.86
CA PHE A 43 -21.40 10.86 5.19
C PHE A 43 -21.12 11.77 3.97
N PRO A 44 -22.00 11.77 2.95
CA PRO A 44 -21.78 12.56 1.72
C PRO A 44 -21.49 14.05 1.93
N PRO A 45 -22.09 14.75 2.90
CA PRO A 45 -21.74 16.16 3.18
C PRO A 45 -20.26 16.38 3.56
N GLN A 46 -19.57 15.34 4.04
CA GLN A 46 -18.16 15.41 4.45
C GLN A 46 -17.18 15.07 3.30
N ALA A 47 -17.67 14.53 2.17
CA ALA A 47 -16.82 13.98 1.12
C ALA A 47 -15.83 15.00 0.52
N ALA A 48 -16.26 16.25 0.34
CA ALA A 48 -15.38 17.31 -0.16
C ALA A 48 -14.23 17.63 0.82
N ALA A 49 -14.51 17.63 2.12
CA ALA A 49 -13.49 17.86 3.15
C ALA A 49 -12.50 16.70 3.23
N ASN A 50 -12.99 15.46 3.14
CA ASN A 50 -12.17 14.26 3.10
C ASN A 50 -11.25 14.23 1.87
N ALA A 51 -11.80 14.53 0.68
CA ALA A 51 -11.04 14.61 -0.55
C ALA A 51 -9.92 15.66 -0.46
N LYS A 52 -10.21 16.84 0.11
CA LYS A 52 -9.20 17.89 0.34
C LYS A 52 -8.10 17.43 1.30
N ALA A 53 -8.46 16.86 2.45
CA ALA A 53 -7.49 16.35 3.42
C ALA A 53 -6.59 15.26 2.81
N TYR A 54 -7.19 14.34 2.06
CA TYR A 54 -6.47 13.27 1.38
C TYR A 54 -5.53 13.81 0.30
N ALA A 55 -5.95 14.79 -0.50
CA ALA A 55 -5.08 15.40 -1.52
C ALA A 55 -3.85 16.09 -0.92
N VAL A 56 -4.00 16.76 0.24
CA VAL A 56 -2.87 17.35 0.98
C VAL A 56 -1.95 16.26 1.53
N TRP A 57 -2.50 15.19 2.09
CA TRP A 57 -1.71 14.05 2.54
C TRP A 57 -0.94 13.40 1.37
N GLN A 58 -1.62 13.20 0.24
CA GLN A 58 -1.05 12.58 -0.96
C GLN A 58 0.09 13.41 -1.53
N SER A 59 -0.06 14.75 -1.58
CA SER A 59 1.01 15.62 -2.08
C SER A 59 2.26 15.58 -1.20
N ARG A 60 2.09 15.56 0.13
CA ARG A 60 3.19 15.39 1.11
C ARG A 60 3.91 14.04 0.95
N HIS A 61 3.17 13.00 0.55
CA HIS A 61 3.70 11.64 0.38
C HIS A 61 4.00 11.26 -1.07
N LYS A 62 3.87 12.17 -2.03
CA LYS A 62 3.95 11.88 -3.47
C LYS A 62 5.18 11.04 -3.83
N GLY A 63 6.37 11.47 -3.41
CA GLY A 63 7.60 10.75 -3.74
C GLY A 63 7.66 9.33 -3.14
N LEU A 64 7.02 9.09 -2.00
CA LEU A 64 6.91 7.74 -1.44
C LEU A 64 5.90 6.89 -2.23
N LEU A 65 4.74 7.45 -2.57
CA LEU A 65 3.73 6.74 -3.35
C LEU A 65 4.25 6.36 -4.74
N ASP A 66 4.95 7.29 -5.40
CA ASP A 66 5.62 7.03 -6.68
C ASP A 66 6.70 5.94 -6.54
N GLU A 67 7.46 5.92 -5.43
CA GLU A 67 8.43 4.85 -5.12
C GLU A 67 7.74 3.49 -4.97
N LEU A 68 6.63 3.41 -4.22
CA LEU A 68 5.90 2.17 -4.00
C LEU A 68 5.32 1.61 -5.32
N GLU A 69 4.78 2.47 -6.18
CA GLU A 69 4.25 2.09 -7.49
C GLU A 69 5.34 1.54 -8.41
N ALA A 70 6.50 2.22 -8.49
CA ALA A 70 7.64 1.75 -9.26
C ALA A 70 8.14 0.39 -8.77
N ARG A 71 8.18 0.20 -7.45
CA ARG A 71 8.59 -1.07 -6.81
C ARG A 71 7.60 -2.19 -7.08
N LEU A 72 6.30 -1.92 -7.06
CA LEU A 72 5.26 -2.87 -7.41
C LEU A 72 5.41 -3.30 -8.87
N SER A 73 5.50 -2.33 -9.79
CA SER A 73 5.72 -2.59 -11.21
C SER A 73 6.96 -3.46 -11.47
N LEU A 74 8.06 -3.21 -10.76
CA LEU A 74 9.28 -4.03 -10.82
C LEU A 74 9.10 -5.44 -10.29
N MET A 75 8.39 -5.60 -9.18
CA MET A 75 8.08 -6.92 -8.63
C MET A 75 7.24 -7.73 -9.63
N ILE A 76 6.22 -7.09 -10.24
CA ILE A 76 5.39 -7.71 -11.26
C ILE A 76 6.24 -8.09 -12.48
N ARG A 77 7.08 -7.17 -12.95
CA ARG A 77 7.99 -7.42 -14.07
C ARG A 77 8.96 -8.57 -13.80
N GLY A 78 9.54 -8.63 -12.61
CA GLY A 78 10.44 -9.70 -12.19
C GLY A 78 9.75 -11.06 -12.05
N ALA A 79 8.44 -11.09 -11.86
CA ALA A 79 7.62 -12.31 -11.83
C ALA A 79 7.13 -12.74 -13.22
N SER A 80 7.44 -12.01 -14.29
CA SER A 80 6.95 -12.25 -15.65
C SER A 80 8.08 -12.66 -16.59
N ARG A 81 7.83 -13.62 -17.47
CA ARG A 81 8.80 -14.11 -18.45
C ARG A 81 8.81 -13.30 -19.74
N ASP A 82 7.66 -12.76 -20.12
CA ASP A 82 7.47 -11.96 -21.33
C ASP A 82 6.44 -10.83 -21.11
N GLU A 83 6.26 -10.00 -22.13
CA GLU A 83 5.35 -8.86 -22.10
C GLU A 83 3.87 -9.26 -21.92
N ARG A 84 3.47 -10.40 -22.50
CA ARG A 84 2.10 -10.89 -22.42
C ARG A 84 1.78 -11.36 -21.01
N GLU A 85 2.72 -12.05 -20.38
CA GLU A 85 2.62 -12.46 -18.99
C GLU A 85 2.69 -11.26 -18.05
N TYR A 86 3.51 -10.26 -18.34
CA TYR A 86 3.55 -9.00 -17.60
C TYR A 86 2.19 -8.31 -17.57
N MET A 87 1.57 -8.07 -18.73
CA MET A 87 0.24 -7.44 -18.79
C MET A 87 -0.84 -8.24 -18.06
N ARG A 88 -0.78 -9.58 -18.14
CA ARG A 88 -1.70 -10.45 -17.38
C ARG A 88 -1.48 -10.32 -15.87
N ASN A 89 -0.22 -10.30 -15.43
CA ASN A 89 0.11 -10.18 -14.02
C ASN A 89 -0.28 -8.81 -13.48
N VAL A 90 -0.04 -7.72 -14.22
CA VAL A 90 -0.53 -6.37 -13.85
C VAL A 90 -2.02 -6.41 -13.55
N GLY A 91 -2.84 -6.90 -14.49
CA GLY A 91 -4.29 -6.99 -14.28
C GLY A 91 -4.68 -7.87 -13.09
N LYS A 92 -3.94 -8.95 -12.82
CA LYS A 92 -4.16 -9.79 -11.62
C LYS A 92 -3.87 -9.01 -10.33
N TYR A 93 -2.75 -8.32 -10.25
CA TYR A 93 -2.38 -7.54 -9.05
C TYR A 93 -3.34 -6.37 -8.83
N GLU A 94 -3.69 -5.62 -9.88
CA GLU A 94 -4.70 -4.56 -9.81
C GLU A 94 -6.05 -5.10 -9.34
N GLY A 95 -6.47 -6.26 -9.86
CA GLY A 95 -7.68 -6.96 -9.41
C GLY A 95 -7.65 -7.30 -7.93
N SER A 96 -6.57 -7.91 -7.44
CA SER A 96 -6.42 -8.25 -6.02
C SER A 96 -6.34 -7.01 -5.11
N ILE A 97 -5.71 -5.93 -5.58
CA ILE A 97 -5.68 -4.65 -4.86
C ILE A 97 -7.09 -4.06 -4.73
N LEU A 98 -7.85 -4.08 -5.82
CA LEU A 98 -9.22 -3.59 -5.83
C LEU A 98 -10.14 -4.43 -4.94
N GLU A 99 -10.01 -5.76 -5.00
CA GLU A 99 -10.74 -6.69 -4.14
C GLU A 99 -10.45 -6.43 -2.66
N TYR A 100 -9.17 -6.31 -2.30
CA TYR A 100 -8.76 -5.96 -0.93
C TYR A 100 -9.37 -4.62 -0.48
N ARG A 101 -9.28 -3.58 -1.32
CA ARG A 101 -9.81 -2.26 -0.99
C ARG A 101 -11.33 -2.29 -0.79
N ASN A 102 -12.05 -2.96 -1.68
CA ASN A 102 -13.50 -3.12 -1.57
C ASN A 102 -13.87 -3.90 -0.31
N GLY A 103 -13.17 -5.00 0.00
CA GLY A 103 -13.39 -5.78 1.22
C GLY A 103 -13.20 -4.94 2.47
N GLN A 104 -12.12 -4.16 2.56
CA GLN A 104 -11.89 -3.23 3.67
C GLN A 104 -12.97 -2.14 3.75
N ARG A 105 -13.40 -1.58 2.63
CA ARG A 105 -14.46 -0.56 2.60
C ARG A 105 -15.77 -1.15 3.11
N ASP A 106 -16.14 -2.33 2.64
CA ASP A 106 -17.39 -2.99 2.98
C ASP A 106 -17.40 -3.42 4.46
N GLU A 107 -16.27 -3.89 4.99
CA GLU A 107 -16.08 -4.14 6.43
C GLU A 107 -16.28 -2.86 7.28
N ILE A 108 -15.77 -1.72 6.81
CA ILE A 108 -15.94 -0.43 7.50
C ILE A 108 -17.41 0.02 7.44
N LEU A 109 -18.06 -0.12 6.29
CA LEU A 109 -19.48 0.22 6.09
C LEU A 109 -20.44 -0.68 6.88
N ALA A 110 -20.01 -1.89 7.25
CA ALA A 110 -20.80 -2.79 8.08
C ALA A 110 -20.82 -2.40 9.57
N GLN A 111 -19.97 -1.45 10.00
CA GLN A 111 -19.94 -0.99 11.39
C GLN A 111 -21.17 -0.12 11.73
N PRO A 112 -21.58 -0.05 13.01
CA PRO A 112 -22.64 0.85 13.45
C PRO A 112 -22.32 2.31 13.10
N ARG A 113 -23.34 3.05 12.64
CA ARG A 113 -23.20 4.42 12.13
C ARG A 113 -22.55 5.39 13.12
N ASP A 114 -22.84 5.26 14.41
CA ASP A 114 -22.28 6.12 15.46
C ASP A 114 -20.75 5.94 15.59
N GLY A 115 -20.26 4.70 15.45
CA GLY A 115 -18.82 4.43 15.44
C GLY A 115 -18.14 4.95 14.16
N MET A 116 -18.87 4.98 13.05
CA MET A 116 -18.34 5.48 11.78
C MET A 116 -18.14 7.00 11.77
N ASP A 117 -19.03 7.79 12.38
CA ASP A 117 -18.88 9.25 12.37
C ASP A 117 -17.59 9.68 13.08
N GLN A 118 -17.31 9.08 14.24
CA GLN A 118 -16.06 9.27 14.95
C GLN A 118 -14.86 8.80 14.12
N ALA A 119 -14.91 7.60 13.51
CA ALA A 119 -13.84 7.10 12.65
C ALA A 119 -13.55 8.03 11.46
N CYS A 120 -14.58 8.64 10.87
CA CYS A 120 -14.45 9.58 9.76
C CYS A 120 -13.93 10.96 10.18
N ALA A 121 -14.27 11.42 11.39
CA ALA A 121 -13.66 12.60 11.97
C ALA A 121 -12.17 12.37 12.27
N ASP A 122 -11.84 11.23 12.88
CA ASP A 122 -10.47 10.83 13.21
C ASP A 122 -9.62 10.61 11.97
N PHE A 123 -10.20 10.10 10.88
CA PHE A 123 -9.52 9.96 9.60
C PHE A 123 -8.91 11.30 9.11
N ARG A 124 -9.65 12.40 9.18
CA ARG A 124 -9.11 13.71 8.76
C ARG A 124 -7.98 14.19 9.68
N ASN A 125 -8.13 13.97 10.99
CA ASN A 125 -7.09 14.31 11.97
C ASN A 125 -5.83 13.47 11.74
N TYR A 126 -6.00 12.18 11.43
CA TYR A 126 -4.94 11.27 11.06
C TYR A 126 -4.17 11.76 9.84
N LEU A 127 -4.86 12.08 8.74
CA LEU A 127 -4.25 12.58 7.50
C LEU A 127 -3.46 13.88 7.67
N THR A 128 -3.90 14.75 8.58
CA THR A 128 -3.25 16.05 8.81
C THR A 128 -2.15 15.97 9.86
N GLY A 129 -2.22 15.03 10.79
CA GLY A 129 -1.25 14.80 11.86
C GLY A 129 -0.02 13.96 11.46
N SER A 130 0.89 13.81 12.43
CA SER A 130 2.12 13.02 12.29
C SER A 130 1.89 11.51 12.28
N GLY A 131 0.71 11.05 12.70
CA GLY A 131 0.34 9.63 12.69
C GLY A 131 0.13 9.04 11.30
N SER A 132 0.10 9.85 10.25
CA SER A 132 -0.02 9.39 8.86
C SER A 132 1.29 9.50 8.06
N ASP A 133 2.42 9.72 8.75
CA ASP A 133 3.73 9.76 8.10
C ASP A 133 4.25 8.34 7.87
N PHE A 134 3.97 7.82 6.67
CA PHE A 134 4.39 6.47 6.30
C PHE A 134 5.91 6.30 6.31
N ARG A 135 6.69 7.39 6.19
CA ARG A 135 8.16 7.30 6.28
C ARG A 135 8.62 6.96 7.69
N LYS A 136 7.86 7.40 8.68
CA LYS A 136 8.11 7.11 10.09
C LYS A 136 7.54 5.74 10.48
N ASP A 137 6.27 5.51 10.16
CA ASP A 137 5.55 4.33 10.66
C ASP A 137 6.01 3.02 10.00
N TYR A 138 6.51 3.11 8.76
CA TYR A 138 7.05 1.97 8.01
C TYR A 138 8.55 2.09 7.77
N ALA A 139 9.29 2.72 8.69
CA ALA A 139 10.72 2.99 8.52
C ALA A 139 11.57 1.72 8.35
N GLU A 140 11.16 0.59 8.93
CA GLU A 140 11.81 -0.71 8.79
C GLU A 140 11.56 -1.32 7.42
N GLU A 141 10.29 -1.36 6.99
CA GLU A 141 9.90 -1.87 5.68
C GLU A 141 10.53 -1.02 4.57
N LEU A 142 10.56 0.30 4.71
CA LEU A 142 11.23 1.19 3.76
C LEU A 142 12.73 0.96 3.69
N ARG A 143 13.37 0.63 4.82
CA ARG A 143 14.78 0.23 4.83
C ARG A 143 14.98 -1.05 4.03
N GLU A 144 14.13 -2.05 4.23
CA GLU A 144 14.17 -3.30 3.48
C GLU A 144 14.00 -3.06 1.97
N LEU A 145 12.97 -2.30 1.58
CA LEU A 145 12.73 -1.96 0.18
C LEU A 145 13.93 -1.27 -0.46
N ARG A 146 14.54 -0.32 0.25
CA ARG A 146 15.66 0.49 -0.27
C ARG A 146 17.00 -0.21 -0.31
N LYS A 147 17.13 -1.42 0.25
CA LYS A 147 18.28 -2.31 -0.04
C LYS A 147 18.37 -2.62 -1.54
N ARG A 148 17.22 -2.70 -2.22
CA ARG A 148 17.14 -2.88 -3.68
C ARG A 148 17.01 -1.51 -4.35
N LYS A 149 17.97 -1.18 -5.21
CA LYS A 149 17.94 0.03 -6.03
C LYS A 149 16.88 -0.10 -7.10
N LEU A 150 16.08 0.95 -7.27
CA LEU A 150 15.24 1.08 -8.45
C LEU A 150 16.14 1.29 -9.69
N PRO A 151 15.86 0.63 -10.83
CA PRO A 151 16.44 0.97 -12.12
C PRO A 151 16.25 2.46 -12.41
N LYS A 152 17.24 3.08 -13.04
CA LYS A 152 17.18 4.48 -13.47
C LYS A 152 16.31 4.63 -14.72
#